data_AF-A0A7K2M5V3-F1
#
_entry.id   AF-A0A7K2M5V3-F1
#
_cell.length_a   1.000
_cell.length_b   1.000
_cell.length_c   1.000
_cell.angle_alpha   90.00
_cell.angle_beta   90.00
_cell.angle_gamma   90.00
#
_symmetry.space_group_name_H-M   'P 1'
#
loop_
_entity.id
_entity.type
_entity.pdbx_description
1 polymer ?
#
loop_
_entity_poly.entity_id
_entity_poly.type
_entity_poly.pdbx_seq_one_letter_code
_entity_poly.pdbx_strand_id
1 'polypeptide(L)'
;AQQQPYGAPQPGQPYGAQQTPQPADAAAPQSAAPFSPFWYAVPAPRPLFGEDGAPTPIAELSPGVWYLAVEQRGQGLLTEMQDGRRGVLQDASDIQRGA
;
A
#
# COMPACT_ATOMS: atom_id res chain seq x y z
N ALA A 1 -0.18 -68.63 16.29
CA ALA A 1 -0.93 -67.60 17.04
C ALA A 1 -0.83 -66.31 16.24
N GLN A 2 -1.91 -65.84 15.59
CA GLN A 2 -3.03 -65.05 16.16
C GLN A 2 -2.53 -63.67 16.68
N GLN A 3 -3.01 -62.48 16.27
CA GLN A 3 -4.00 -62.04 15.29
C GLN A 3 -3.72 -60.56 14.86
N GLN A 4 -4.11 -60.17 13.64
CA GLN A 4 -4.63 -58.81 13.29
C GLN A 4 -6.05 -58.66 13.92
N PRO A 5 -6.85 -57.55 13.87
CA PRO A 5 -7.01 -56.47 12.87
C PRO A 5 -7.34 -55.10 13.53
N TYR A 6 -7.60 -53.95 12.88
CA TYR A 6 -8.81 -53.52 12.15
C TYR A 6 -8.61 -52.06 11.69
N GLY A 7 -9.16 -51.68 10.53
CA GLY A 7 -9.46 -50.27 10.22
C GLY A 7 -9.22 -49.79 8.78
N ALA A 8 -10.07 -50.21 7.84
CA ALA A 8 -10.41 -49.49 6.60
C ALA A 8 -11.87 -48.98 6.74
N PRO A 9 -12.49 -48.13 5.86
CA PRO A 9 -12.10 -47.79 4.47
C PRO A 9 -12.38 -46.32 3.95
N GLN A 10 -11.67 -45.96 2.85
CA GLN A 10 -12.15 -45.23 1.65
C GLN A 10 -12.67 -43.76 1.72
N PRO A 11 -13.11 -43.14 0.59
CA PRO A 11 -12.28 -42.62 -0.51
C PRO A 11 -12.69 -41.16 -0.87
N GLY A 12 -11.94 -40.45 -1.72
CA GLY A 12 -12.48 -39.21 -2.29
C GLY A 12 -11.49 -38.32 -3.01
N GLN A 13 -11.26 -38.61 -4.29
CA GLN A 13 -11.12 -37.54 -5.26
C GLN A 13 -12.44 -37.41 -6.02
N PRO A 14 -12.85 -36.18 -6.32
CA PRO A 14 -13.07 -35.83 -7.71
C PRO A 14 -12.35 -34.52 -8.07
N TYR A 15 -11.47 -34.51 -9.08
CA TYR A 15 -11.75 -34.06 -10.45
C TYR A 15 -12.66 -32.82 -10.57
N GLY A 16 -12.08 -31.75 -11.11
CA GLY A 16 -12.76 -30.80 -11.99
C GLY A 16 -13.46 -29.62 -11.32
N ALA A 17 -12.81 -28.46 -11.33
CA ALA A 17 -13.52 -27.20 -11.52
C ALA A 17 -12.70 -26.31 -12.45
N GLN A 18 -13.20 -26.22 -13.67
CA GLN A 18 -12.87 -25.33 -14.77
C GLN A 18 -12.15 -24.04 -14.37
N GLN A 19 -10.93 -23.83 -14.89
CA GLN A 19 -10.49 -22.49 -15.27
C GLN A 19 -11.24 -22.13 -16.56
N THR A 20 -12.45 -21.60 -16.41
CA THR A 20 -13.16 -20.93 -17.49
C THR A 20 -12.37 -19.66 -17.85
N PRO A 21 -11.99 -19.42 -19.12
CA PRO A 21 -11.55 -18.09 -19.52
C PRO A 21 -12.79 -17.20 -19.53
N GLN A 22 -13.03 -16.46 -18.44
CA GLN A 22 -14.12 -15.49 -18.39
C GLN A 22 -13.59 -14.15 -18.93
N PRO A 23 -14.13 -13.64 -20.06
CA PRO A 23 -13.92 -12.27 -20.47
C PRO A 23 -14.84 -11.33 -19.68
N ALA A 24 -14.38 -10.09 -19.50
CA ALA A 24 -15.14 -8.88 -19.20
C ALA A 24 -15.64 -8.64 -17.76
N ASP A 25 -15.03 -7.60 -17.17
CA ASP A 25 -15.68 -6.49 -16.46
C ASP A 25 -16.47 -6.78 -15.18
N ALA A 26 -15.75 -6.94 -14.08
CA ALA A 26 -16.19 -6.50 -12.77
C ALA A 26 -14.97 -6.08 -11.94
N ALA A 27 -14.69 -4.77 -11.92
CA ALA A 27 -13.71 -4.18 -11.01
C ALA A 27 -14.21 -4.36 -9.56
N ALA A 28 -13.90 -5.50 -8.95
CA ALA A 28 -13.86 -5.59 -7.50
C ALA A 28 -12.87 -4.53 -7.01
N PRO A 29 -13.17 -3.75 -5.95
CA PRO A 29 -12.16 -2.90 -5.35
C PRO A 29 -11.05 -3.84 -4.88
N GLN A 30 -9.93 -3.86 -5.61
CA GLN A 30 -8.68 -4.43 -5.14
C GLN A 30 -8.45 -3.78 -3.78
N SER A 31 -8.59 -4.56 -2.71
CA SER A 31 -8.22 -4.12 -1.37
C SER A 31 -6.83 -3.51 -1.49
N ALA A 32 -6.75 -2.18 -1.41
CA ALA A 32 -5.48 -1.50 -1.52
C ALA A 32 -4.57 -2.11 -0.47
N ALA A 33 -3.39 -2.57 -0.88
CA ALA A 33 -2.42 -3.14 0.05
C ALA A 33 -2.23 -2.17 1.24
N PRO A 34 -2.04 -2.68 2.46
CA PRO A 34 -1.82 -1.82 3.61
C PRO A 34 -0.63 -0.90 3.35
N PHE A 35 -0.80 0.39 3.63
CA PHE A 35 0.27 1.36 3.48
C PHE A 35 1.42 1.03 4.44
N SER A 36 2.64 0.95 3.93
CA SER A 36 3.85 0.78 4.72
C SER A 36 4.63 2.09 4.69
N PRO A 37 4.98 2.70 5.83
CA PRO A 37 5.78 3.92 5.86
C PRO A 37 7.11 3.76 5.12
N PHE A 38 7.52 4.81 4.41
CA PHE A 38 8.77 4.82 3.66
C PHE A 38 9.39 6.21 3.64
N TRP A 39 10.72 6.25 3.63
CA TRP A 39 11.46 7.50 3.43
C TRP A 39 11.42 7.91 1.96
N TYR A 40 11.30 9.20 1.70
CA TYR A 40 11.37 9.74 0.34
C TYR A 40 12.06 11.10 0.26
N ALA A 41 12.51 11.47 -0.92
CA ALA A 41 13.06 12.78 -1.24
C ALA A 41 12.38 13.37 -2.48
N VAL A 42 12.25 14.70 -2.52
CA VAL A 42 11.66 15.43 -3.65
C VAL A 42 12.74 15.89 -4.65
N PRO A 43 12.47 15.90 -5.97
CA PRO A 43 13.45 16.36 -6.97
C PRO A 43 13.52 17.89 -7.11
N ALA A 44 12.46 18.59 -6.70
CA ALA A 44 12.33 20.05 -6.71
C ALA A 44 11.55 20.50 -5.47
N PRO A 45 11.62 21.78 -5.07
CA PRO A 45 10.85 22.27 -3.93
C PRO A 45 9.36 21.99 -4.07
N ARG A 46 8.74 21.39 -3.04
CA ARG A 46 7.30 21.04 -3.04
C ARG A 46 6.59 21.64 -1.84
N PRO A 47 5.44 22.32 -2.03
CA PRO A 47 4.65 22.80 -0.91
C PRO A 47 4.06 21.61 -0.14
N LEU A 48 4.08 21.72 1.18
CA LEU A 48 3.41 20.82 2.10
C LEU A 48 2.20 21.54 2.67
N PHE A 49 1.02 20.91 2.59
CA PHE A 49 -0.24 21.51 3.03
C PHE A 49 -0.70 20.96 4.38
N GLY A 50 -1.56 21.70 5.06
CA GLY A 50 -2.23 21.22 6.26
C GLY A 50 -3.09 19.99 6.00
N GLU A 51 -3.38 19.24 7.06
CA GLU A 51 -4.28 18.10 6.99
C GLU A 51 -5.76 18.49 6.88
N ASP A 52 -6.08 19.75 7.15
CA ASP A 52 -7.41 20.37 7.08
C ASP A 52 -7.91 20.59 5.64
N GLY A 53 -7.04 20.38 4.64
CA GLY A 53 -7.36 20.57 3.22
C GLY A 53 -7.29 22.04 2.77
N ALA A 54 -6.79 22.94 3.61
CA ALA A 54 -6.59 24.33 3.20
C ALA A 54 -5.55 24.43 2.07
N PRO A 55 -5.75 25.32 1.09
CA PRO A 55 -4.79 25.51 -0.01
C PRO A 55 -3.57 26.33 0.40
N THR A 56 -3.42 26.65 1.68
CA THR A 56 -2.28 27.42 2.21
C THR A 56 -1.16 26.44 2.60
N PRO A 57 0.03 26.54 2.00
CA PRO A 57 1.17 25.74 2.42
C PRO A 57 1.57 26.05 3.87
N ILE A 58 1.89 25.01 4.63
CA ILE A 58 2.42 25.13 5.99
C ILE A 58 3.95 24.99 6.01
N ALA A 59 4.53 24.32 5.01
CA ALA A 59 5.96 24.14 4.84
C ALA A 59 6.31 23.94 3.37
N GLU A 60 7.61 23.85 3.09
CA GLU A 60 8.14 23.49 1.78
C GLU A 60 9.18 22.37 1.97
N LEU A 61 9.03 21.29 1.20
CA LEU A 61 10.00 20.20 1.13
C LEU A 61 11.10 20.59 0.16
N SER A 62 12.36 20.42 0.55
CA SER A 62 13.52 20.77 -0.26
C SER A 62 14.21 19.54 -0.84
N PRO A 63 14.82 19.64 -2.03
CA PRO A 63 15.68 18.58 -2.56
C PRO A 63 16.85 18.25 -1.63
N GLY A 64 17.26 16.98 -1.61
CA GLY A 64 18.37 16.49 -0.78
C GLY A 64 18.01 16.23 0.69
N VAL A 65 16.78 16.52 1.11
CA VAL A 65 16.26 16.19 2.44
C VAL A 65 15.33 14.96 2.33
N TRP A 66 15.48 14.04 3.28
CA TRP A 66 14.62 12.85 3.39
C TRP A 66 13.48 13.11 4.38
N TYR A 67 12.26 12.79 3.94
CA TYR A 67 11.02 12.94 4.69
C TYR A 67 10.30 11.59 4.79
N LEU A 68 9.50 11.39 5.85
CA LEU A 68 8.81 10.12 6.07
C LEU A 68 7.38 10.21 5.54
N ALA A 69 7.03 9.37 4.57
CA ALA A 69 5.63 9.16 4.20
C ALA A 69 5.02 8.13 5.15
N VAL A 70 3.95 8.51 5.84
CA VAL A 70 3.30 7.68 6.87
C VAL A 70 1.91 7.20 6.47
N GLU A 71 1.29 7.85 5.48
CA GLU A 71 -0.02 7.46 4.95
C GLU A 71 -0.21 7.93 3.50
N GLN A 72 -1.02 7.22 2.72
CA GLN A 72 -1.46 7.65 1.39
C GLN A 72 -2.81 8.39 1.52
N ARG A 73 -2.86 9.67 1.10
CA ARG A 73 -4.09 10.48 1.10
C ARG A 73 -4.53 10.78 -0.32
N GLY A 74 -5.42 9.95 -0.87
CA GLY A 74 -5.79 10.02 -2.28
C GLY A 74 -4.55 9.84 -3.16
N GLN A 75 -4.22 10.85 -3.96
CA GLN A 75 -2.98 10.86 -4.76
C GLN A 75 -1.76 11.42 -4.01
N GLY A 76 -1.96 12.08 -2.88
CA GLY A 76 -0.90 12.68 -2.06
C GLY A 76 -0.38 11.77 -0.96
N LEU A 77 0.66 12.23 -0.27
CA LEU A 77 1.31 11.55 0.84
C LEU A 77 1.24 12.38 2.11
N LEU A 78 0.74 11.78 3.19
CA LEU A 78 0.90 12.35 4.51
C LEU A 78 2.36 12.17 4.93
N THR A 79 3.02 13.29 5.15
CA THR A 79 4.45 13.40 5.40
C THR A 79 4.67 13.88 6.81
N GLU A 80 5.54 13.18 7.53
CA GLU A 80 6.04 13.59 8.82
C GLU A 80 7.44 14.21 8.63
N MET A 81 7.59 15.45 9.07
CA MET A 81 8.87 16.17 9.13
C MET A 81 9.62 15.79 10.40
N GLN A 82 10.94 16.02 10.41
CA GLN A 82 11.82 15.62 11.52
C GLN A 82 11.52 16.35 12.85
N ASP A 83 10.82 17.48 12.79
CA ASP A 83 10.35 18.23 13.96
C ASP A 83 9.00 17.71 14.51
N GLY A 84 8.46 16.62 13.94
CA GLY A 84 7.18 16.02 14.30
C GLY A 84 5.97 16.68 13.64
N ARG A 85 6.17 17.72 12.82
CA ARG A 85 5.06 18.33 12.06
C ARG A 85 4.62 17.41 10.93
N ARG A 86 3.30 17.32 10.74
CA ARG A 86 2.69 16.56 9.66
C ARG A 86 2.05 17.47 8.64
N GLY A 87 2.10 17.06 7.39
CA GLY A 87 1.41 17.74 6.29
C GLY A 87 1.29 16.87 5.06
N VAL A 88 0.45 17.28 4.12
CA VAL A 88 0.15 16.52 2.91
C VAL A 88 0.97 17.06 1.75
N LEU A 89 1.79 16.20 1.16
CA LEU A 89 2.40 16.43 -0.14
C LEU A 89 1.38 16.05 -1.22
N GLN A 90 0.88 17.03 -1.97
CA GLN A 90 -0.10 16.79 -3.03
C GLN A 90 0.53 16.28 -4.33
N ASP A 91 1.71 16.80 -4.68
CA ASP A 91 2.45 16.41 -5.88
C ASP A 91 3.58 15.45 -5.52
N ALA A 92 3.24 14.15 -5.47
CA ALA A 92 4.19 13.06 -5.24
C ALA A 92 4.84 12.54 -6.54
N SER A 93 4.78 13.32 -7.63
CA SER A 93 5.41 12.96 -8.90
C SER A 93 6.93 13.01 -8.76
N ASP A 94 7.59 12.00 -9.33
CA ASP A 94 9.06 11.90 -9.41
C ASP A 94 9.80 11.86 -8.06
N ILE A 95 9.09 11.53 -6.96
CA ILE A 95 9.74 11.35 -5.66
C ILE A 95 10.69 10.14 -5.69
N GLN A 96 11.83 10.27 -5.04
CA GLN A 96 12.74 9.16 -4.80
C GLN A 96 12.28 8.44 -3.53
N ARG A 97 12.13 7.10 -3.58
CA ARG A 97 11.77 6.30 -2.40
C ARG A 97 13.00 5.56 -1.89
N GLY A 98 13.21 5.60 -0.58
CA GLY A 98 14.22 4.82 0.14
C GLY A 98 13.66 3.45 0.49
N ALA A 99 14.51 2.43 0.40
CA ALA A 99 14.21 1.07 0.85
C ALA A 99 14.46 0.92 2.36
#